data_AF-A0A1G5QPG6-F1
#
_entry.id   AF-A0A1G5QPG6-F1
#
_cell.length_a   1.000
_cell.length_b   1.000
_cell.length_c   1.000
_cell.angle_alpha   90.00
_cell.angle_beta   90.00
_cell.angle_gamma   90.00
#
_symmetry.space_group_name_H-M   'P 1'
#
loop_
_entity.id
_entity.type
_entity.pdbx_description
1 polymer ?
#
loop_
_entity_poly.entity_id
_entity_poly.type
_entity_poly.pdbx_seq_one_letter_code
_entity_poly.pdbx_strand_id
1 'polypeptide(L)'
;MEGAVQTVKSLRTWEKALLRGDERLRGVFGTKGGRPRDTTVVDRDKVIPAVRTAIKYTNKNEGHLIDKPNLHSAIDRYRNRVREAGLTGKSSPHSLRYAYAVEAINYHLSKGLSRKEAEAMVAMDLGHGDGRGHYVARVYNKQCSDD
;
A
#
# COMPACT_ATOMS: atom_id res chain seq x y z
N MET A 1 -1.81 1.78 10.33
CA MET A 1 -1.81 0.29 10.29
C MET A 1 -3.23 -0.24 10.23
N GLU A 2 -4.19 0.42 10.88
CA GLU A 2 -5.64 0.23 10.74
C GLU A 2 -6.13 -0.02 9.30
N GLY A 3 -5.64 0.76 8.31
CA GLY A 3 -5.95 0.51 6.90
C GLY A 3 -5.67 -0.93 6.42
N ALA A 4 -4.61 -1.61 6.87
CA ALA A 4 -4.34 -2.99 6.47
C ALA A 4 -5.40 -3.99 6.98
N VAL A 5 -6.09 -3.66 8.08
CA VAL A 5 -7.16 -4.47 8.64
C VAL A 5 -8.52 -4.09 8.04
N GLN A 6 -8.77 -2.79 7.86
CA GLN A 6 -10.08 -2.29 7.41
C GLN A 6 -10.27 -2.26 5.88
N THR A 7 -9.20 -2.38 5.10
CA THR A 7 -9.26 -2.43 3.62
C THR A 7 -10.07 -3.60 3.08
N VAL A 8 -10.37 -4.60 3.92
CA VAL A 8 -11.30 -5.69 3.59
C VAL A 8 -12.62 -5.19 2.98
N LYS A 9 -13.12 -4.05 3.47
CA LYS A 9 -14.36 -3.41 3.01
C LYS A 9 -14.28 -2.88 1.57
N SER A 10 -13.08 -2.69 1.04
CA SER A 10 -12.84 -2.16 -0.31
C SER A 10 -12.45 -3.24 -1.34
N LEU A 11 -12.16 -4.48 -0.93
CA LEU A 11 -11.60 -5.51 -1.81
C LEU A 11 -12.45 -5.78 -3.06
N ARG A 12 -13.77 -5.91 -2.92
CA ARG A 12 -14.67 -6.16 -4.07
C ARG A 12 -14.74 -4.97 -5.03
N THR A 13 -14.65 -3.75 -4.50
CA THR A 13 -14.57 -2.53 -5.33
C THR A 13 -13.24 -2.47 -6.06
N TRP A 14 -12.15 -2.86 -5.40
CA TRP A 14 -10.83 -2.94 -6.01
C TRP A 14 -10.76 -3.99 -7.11
N GLU A 15 -11.34 -5.18 -6.92
CA GLU A 15 -11.39 -6.19 -7.98
C GLU A 15 -12.09 -5.64 -9.23
N LYS A 16 -13.25 -4.99 -9.08
CA LYS A 16 -13.97 -4.39 -10.21
C LYS A 16 -13.15 -3.30 -10.92
N ALA A 17 -12.47 -2.43 -10.15
CA ALA A 17 -11.60 -1.39 -10.70
C ALA A 17 -10.42 -1.99 -11.49
N LEU A 18 -9.78 -3.02 -10.94
CA LEU A 18 -8.66 -3.72 -11.59
C LEU A 18 -9.10 -4.37 -12.91
N LEU A 19 -10.25 -5.03 -12.94
CA LEU A 19 -10.78 -5.68 -14.14
C LEU A 19 -11.25 -4.69 -15.21
N ARG A 20 -11.67 -3.48 -14.83
CA ARG A 20 -12.01 -2.41 -15.76
C ARG A 20 -10.79 -1.74 -16.40
N GLY A 21 -9.60 -1.93 -15.82
CA GLY A 21 -8.38 -1.28 -16.30
C GLY A 21 -8.00 -0.01 -15.52
N ASP A 22 -8.67 0.32 -14.41
CA ASP A 22 -8.35 1.51 -13.62
C ASP A 22 -6.89 1.45 -13.14
N GLU A 23 -6.13 2.53 -13.33
CA GLU A 23 -4.72 2.61 -12.96
C GLU A 23 -4.49 2.86 -11.46
N ARG A 24 -5.55 3.19 -10.72
CA ARG A 24 -5.48 3.55 -9.30
C ARG A 24 -6.61 2.89 -8.51
N LEU A 25 -6.32 2.54 -7.26
CA LEU A 25 -7.30 2.00 -6.32
C LEU A 25 -7.61 3.00 -5.23
N ARG A 26 -8.91 3.22 -5.00
CA ARG A 26 -9.39 4.12 -3.96
C ARG A 26 -9.52 3.40 -2.61
N GLY A 27 -8.72 3.78 -1.63
CA GLY A 27 -8.87 3.39 -0.24
C GLY A 27 -9.74 4.38 0.53
N VAL A 28 -10.87 3.91 1.05
CA VAL A 28 -11.84 4.73 1.81
C VAL A 28 -11.78 4.46 3.32
N PHE A 29 -11.52 3.22 3.73
CA PHE A 29 -11.56 2.80 5.13
C PHE A 29 -10.17 2.71 5.78
N GLY A 30 -10.08 3.02 7.08
CA GLY A 30 -8.84 2.99 7.85
C GLY A 30 -7.76 3.99 7.39
N THR A 31 -8.18 5.07 6.73
CA THR A 31 -7.31 6.19 6.33
C THR A 31 -7.14 7.18 7.48
N LYS A 32 -5.97 7.82 7.56
CA LYS A 32 -5.69 8.82 8.60
C LYS A 32 -6.59 10.04 8.36
N GLY A 33 -7.40 10.40 9.36
CA GLY A 33 -8.32 11.54 9.28
C GLY A 33 -9.52 11.34 8.36
N GLY A 34 -9.85 10.09 7.99
CA GLY A 34 -11.04 9.76 7.20
C GLY A 34 -11.00 10.21 5.73
N ARG A 35 -9.86 10.74 5.26
CA ARG A 35 -9.73 11.21 3.88
C ARG A 35 -9.51 10.03 2.93
N PRO A 36 -10.32 9.86 1.87
CA PRO A 36 -10.05 8.88 0.83
C PRO A 36 -8.70 9.14 0.16
N ARG A 37 -8.07 8.08 -0.32
CA ARG A 37 -6.81 8.17 -1.07
C ARG A 37 -6.84 7.24 -2.26
N ASP A 38 -6.23 7.68 -3.35
CA ASP A 38 -6.00 6.85 -4.52
C ASP A 38 -4.54 6.40 -4.52
N THR A 39 -4.31 5.12 -4.79
CA THR A 39 -2.98 4.51 -4.80
C THR A 39 -2.74 3.87 -6.17
N THR A 40 -1.61 4.15 -6.80
CA THR A 40 -1.25 3.63 -8.12
C THR A 40 -1.13 2.11 -8.11
N VAL A 41 -1.64 1.46 -9.16
CA VAL A 41 -1.46 0.02 -9.42
C VAL A 41 -0.21 -0.15 -10.27
N VAL A 42 0.89 -0.55 -9.63
CA VAL A 42 2.19 -0.70 -10.29
C VAL A 42 2.28 -1.99 -11.12
N ASP A 43 1.79 -3.11 -10.57
CA ASP A 43 1.82 -4.42 -11.21
C ASP A 43 0.42 -5.04 -11.16
N ARG A 44 -0.38 -4.80 -12.20
CA ARG A 44 -1.78 -5.25 -12.26
C ARG A 44 -1.88 -6.78 -12.19
N ASP A 45 -0.97 -7.48 -12.85
CA ASP A 45 -0.99 -8.94 -12.97
C ASP A 45 -0.68 -9.61 -11.64
N LYS A 46 0.11 -8.99 -10.76
CA LYS A 46 0.30 -9.45 -9.37
C LYS A 46 -0.80 -8.98 -8.42
N VAL A 47 -1.36 -7.78 -8.61
CA VAL A 47 -2.36 -7.22 -7.68
C VAL A 47 -3.71 -7.95 -7.79
N ILE A 48 -4.17 -8.29 -9.00
CA ILE A 48 -5.43 -9.03 -9.22
C ILE A 48 -5.48 -10.34 -8.42
N PRO A 49 -4.51 -11.27 -8.54
CA PRO A 49 -4.54 -12.52 -7.79
C PRO A 49 -4.42 -12.32 -6.28
N ALA A 50 -3.67 -11.30 -5.82
CA ALA A 50 -3.59 -10.96 -4.40
C ALA A 50 -4.95 -10.52 -3.84
N VAL A 51 -5.65 -9.61 -4.54
CA VAL A 51 -7.00 -9.16 -4.14
C VAL A 51 -8.00 -10.31 -4.17
N ARG A 52 -7.98 -11.15 -5.20
CA ARG A 52 -8.86 -12.33 -5.29
C ARG A 52 -8.62 -13.32 -4.16
N THR A 53 -7.36 -13.55 -3.81
CA THR A 53 -7.00 -14.43 -2.68
C THR A 53 -7.52 -13.86 -1.37
N ALA A 54 -7.36 -12.55 -1.16
CA ALA A 54 -7.92 -11.86 0.00
C ALA A 54 -9.45 -12.00 0.09
N ILE A 55 -10.18 -11.79 -1.02
CA ILE A 55 -11.64 -11.97 -1.08
C ILE A 55 -12.05 -13.41 -0.74
N LYS A 56 -11.38 -14.39 -1.34
CA LYS A 56 -11.64 -15.82 -1.08
C LYS A 56 -11.43 -16.15 0.40
N TYR A 57 -10.36 -15.64 1.00
CA TYR A 57 -10.08 -15.81 2.42
C TYR A 57 -11.17 -15.16 3.27
N THR A 58 -11.56 -13.92 3.01
CA THR A 58 -12.53 -13.19 3.83
C THR A 58 -13.92 -13.82 3.77
N ASN A 59 -14.32 -14.37 2.63
CA ASN A 59 -15.60 -15.10 2.52
C ASN A 59 -15.63 -16.35 3.41
N LYS A 60 -14.47 -16.95 3.71
CA LYS A 60 -14.35 -18.12 4.59
C LYS A 60 -14.16 -17.75 6.08
N ASN A 61 -13.84 -16.49 6.38
CA ASN A 61 -13.47 -16.01 7.71
C ASN A 61 -14.38 -14.85 8.15
N GLU A 62 -15.69 -14.97 7.95
CA GLU A 62 -16.70 -14.03 8.43
C GLU A 62 -16.48 -12.56 8.00
N GLY A 63 -15.84 -12.35 6.84
CA GLY A 63 -15.53 -11.01 6.33
C GLY A 63 -14.27 -10.37 6.94
N HIS A 64 -13.45 -11.14 7.67
CA HIS A 64 -12.23 -10.65 8.29
C HIS A 64 -10.97 -11.17 7.58
N LEU A 65 -10.01 -10.27 7.34
CA LEU A 65 -8.64 -10.66 6.94
C LEU A 65 -7.84 -11.16 8.15
N ILE A 66 -8.15 -10.63 9.33
CA ILE A 66 -7.53 -11.01 10.60
C ILE A 66 -8.65 -11.21 11.59
N ASP A 67 -8.90 -12.47 11.91
CA ASP A 67 -9.94 -12.88 12.83
C ASP A 67 -9.52 -12.57 14.28
N LYS A 68 -10.06 -11.46 14.80
CA LYS A 68 -9.90 -10.98 16.17
C LYS A 68 -11.14 -10.19 16.61
N PRO A 69 -11.50 -10.24 17.90
CA PRO A 69 -12.77 -9.71 18.40
C PRO A 69 -12.89 -8.17 18.32
N ASN A 70 -11.77 -7.46 18.22
CA ASN A 70 -11.77 -6.01 18.07
C ASN A 70 -10.59 -5.54 17.22
N LEU A 71 -10.71 -4.31 16.72
CA LEU A 71 -9.73 -3.69 15.83
C LEU A 71 -8.32 -3.63 16.45
N HIS A 72 -8.22 -3.33 17.74
CA HIS A 72 -6.94 -3.25 18.43
C HIS A 72 -6.21 -4.60 18.39
N SER A 73 -6.90 -5.67 18.76
CA SER A 73 -6.39 -7.04 18.73
C SER A 73 -6.02 -7.50 17.31
N ALA A 74 -6.81 -7.09 16.31
CA ALA A 74 -6.51 -7.37 14.90
C ALA A 74 -5.23 -6.66 14.42
N ILE A 75 -5.03 -5.40 14.80
CA ILE A 75 -3.81 -4.63 14.49
C ILE A 75 -2.59 -5.28 15.17
N ASP A 76 -2.72 -5.73 16.41
CA ASP A 76 -1.60 -6.37 17.10
C ASP A 76 -1.28 -7.76 16.54
N ARG A 77 -2.30 -8.53 16.16
CA ARG A 77 -2.09 -9.78 15.42
C ARG A 77 -1.38 -9.53 14.09
N TYR A 78 -1.77 -8.51 13.34
CA TYR A 78 -1.07 -8.10 12.12
C TYR A 78 0.41 -7.81 12.39
N ARG A 79 0.69 -6.96 13.38
CA ARG A 79 2.07 -6.58 13.78
C ARG A 79 2.92 -7.78 14.16
N ASN A 80 2.35 -8.73 14.89
CA ASN A 80 3.05 -9.96 15.26
C ASN A 80 3.35 -10.82 14.03
N ARG A 81 2.39 -10.98 13.10
CA ARG A 81 2.63 -11.74 11.87
C ARG A 81 3.71 -11.14 10.98
N VAL A 82 3.71 -9.83 10.77
CA VAL A 82 4.76 -9.18 9.98
C VAL A 82 6.12 -9.28 10.67
N ARG A 83 6.16 -9.21 12.01
CA ARG A 83 7.38 -9.44 12.79
C ARG A 83 7.90 -10.87 12.67
N GLU A 84 7.01 -11.87 12.78
CA GLU A 84 7.34 -13.29 12.55
C GLU A 84 7.89 -13.51 11.14
N ALA A 85 7.39 -12.78 10.15
CA ALA A 85 7.89 -12.79 8.78
C ALA A 85 9.21 -12.02 8.59
N GLY A 86 9.88 -11.61 9.67
CA GLY A 86 11.16 -10.90 9.61
C GLY A 86 11.06 -9.40 9.31
N LEU A 87 9.85 -8.83 9.26
CA LEU A 87 9.67 -7.39 9.06
C LEU A 87 9.85 -6.63 10.39
N THR A 88 11.07 -6.66 10.92
CA THR A 88 11.48 -6.01 12.18
C THR A 88 12.62 -5.02 11.96
N GLY A 89 12.83 -4.09 12.91
CA GLY A 89 13.95 -3.14 12.86
C GLY A 89 14.00 -2.35 11.55
N LYS A 90 15.14 -2.40 10.83
CA LYS A 90 15.33 -1.76 9.51
C LYS A 90 14.37 -2.30 8.44
N SER A 91 13.87 -3.52 8.61
CA SER A 91 12.91 -4.19 7.73
C SER A 91 11.46 -4.07 8.22
N SER A 92 11.15 -3.15 9.15
CA SER A 92 9.82 -2.96 9.72
C SER A 92 8.69 -2.88 8.66
N PRO A 93 7.40 -2.93 9.04
CA PRO A 93 6.29 -2.80 8.07
C PRO A 93 6.31 -1.48 7.26
N HIS A 94 7.13 -0.52 7.65
CA HIS A 94 7.40 0.67 6.85
C HIS A 94 8.24 0.35 5.59
N SER A 95 9.06 -0.70 5.62
CA SER A 95 9.83 -1.21 4.48
C SER A 95 8.96 -1.70 3.33
N LEU A 96 7.75 -2.21 3.59
CA LEU A 96 6.77 -2.49 2.53
C LEU A 96 6.28 -1.20 1.84
N ARG A 97 6.13 -0.10 2.59
CA ARG A 97 5.82 1.21 1.97
C ARG A 97 7.00 1.73 1.16
N TYR A 98 8.23 1.49 1.63
CA TYR A 98 9.43 1.85 0.88
C TYR A 98 9.55 1.05 -0.41
N ALA A 99 9.37 -0.27 -0.38
CA ALA A 99 9.37 -1.11 -1.57
C ALA A 99 8.32 -0.65 -2.58
N TYR A 100 7.07 -0.42 -2.13
CA TYR A 100 6.02 0.16 -2.99
C TYR A 100 6.43 1.51 -3.57
N ALA A 101 7.01 2.41 -2.76
CA ALA A 101 7.42 3.73 -3.24
C ALA A 101 8.44 3.61 -4.37
N VAL A 102 9.46 2.74 -4.20
CA VAL A 102 10.49 2.38 -5.21
C VAL A 102 9.87 1.94 -6.52
N GLU A 103 8.99 0.94 -6.46
CA GLU A 103 8.33 0.41 -7.64
C GLU A 103 7.44 1.47 -8.31
N ALA A 104 6.70 2.26 -7.53
CA ALA A 104 5.77 3.26 -8.05
C ALA A 104 6.46 4.44 -8.73
N ILE A 105 7.63 4.89 -8.26
CA ILE A 105 8.39 5.93 -8.97
C ILE A 105 8.95 5.38 -10.27
N ASN A 106 9.53 4.18 -10.25
CA ASN A 106 10.04 3.56 -11.48
C ASN A 106 8.91 3.37 -12.50
N TYR A 107 7.72 2.99 -12.04
CA TYR A 107 6.52 2.96 -12.87
C TYR A 107 6.22 4.33 -13.51
N HIS A 108 6.14 5.40 -12.72
CA HIS A 108 5.85 6.74 -13.23
C HIS A 108 6.95 7.28 -14.17
N LEU A 109 8.22 7.03 -13.86
CA LEU A 109 9.35 7.36 -14.73
C LEU A 109 9.24 6.63 -16.07
N SER A 110 8.89 5.34 -16.07
CA SER A 110 8.68 4.56 -17.31
C SER A 110 7.50 5.07 -18.16
N LYS A 111 6.58 5.82 -17.54
CA LYS A 111 5.45 6.49 -18.19
C LYS A 111 5.79 7.91 -18.66
N GLY A 112 7.05 8.35 -18.52
CA GLY A 112 7.54 9.63 -19.03
C GLY A 112 7.44 10.80 -18.06
N LEU A 113 7.05 10.58 -16.80
CA LEU A 113 7.07 11.64 -15.79
C LEU A 113 8.51 12.02 -15.43
N SER A 114 8.74 13.28 -15.10
CA SER A 114 10.00 13.69 -14.47
C SER A 114 10.12 13.05 -13.08
N ARG A 115 11.35 12.92 -12.57
CA ARG A 115 11.59 12.43 -11.21
C ARG A 115 10.81 13.22 -10.14
N LYS A 116 10.74 14.54 -10.29
CA LYS A 116 10.02 15.42 -9.37
C LYS A 116 8.51 15.15 -9.37
N GLU A 117 7.93 14.94 -10.55
CA GLU A 117 6.51 14.60 -10.69
C GLU A 117 6.22 13.19 -10.15
N ALA A 118 7.08 12.21 -10.45
CA ALA A 118 6.96 10.85 -9.93
C ALA A 118 7.02 10.83 -8.39
N GLU A 119 7.95 11.56 -7.78
CA GLU A 119 8.06 11.69 -6.33
C GLU A 119 6.84 12.37 -5.69
N ALA A 120 6.30 13.42 -6.33
CA ALA A 120 5.08 14.08 -5.87
C ALA A 120 3.86 13.14 -5.95
N MET A 121 3.73 12.39 -7.04
CA MET A 121 2.65 11.40 -7.23
C MET A 121 2.70 10.30 -6.19
N VAL A 122 3.90 9.75 -5.91
CA VAL A 122 4.04 8.71 -4.88
C VAL A 122 3.84 9.27 -3.47
N ALA A 123 4.22 10.51 -3.21
CA ALA A 123 3.89 11.17 -1.94
C ALA A 123 2.36 11.32 -1.74
N MET A 124 1.62 11.62 -2.82
CA MET A 124 0.16 11.63 -2.81
C MET A 124 -0.43 10.25 -2.55
N ASP A 125 0.05 9.20 -3.23
CA ASP A 125 -0.39 7.81 -3.05
C ASP A 125 -0.19 7.31 -1.60
N LEU A 126 0.91 7.72 -0.97
CA LEU A 126 1.23 7.39 0.42
C LEU A 126 0.45 8.22 1.43
N GLY A 127 -0.26 9.27 0.99
CA GLY A 127 -1.03 10.17 1.84
C GLY A 127 -0.19 11.22 2.57
N HIS A 128 0.94 11.63 1.99
CA HIS A 128 1.83 12.66 2.52
C HIS A 128 1.55 14.06 1.98
N GLY A 129 0.76 14.17 0.90
CA GLY A 129 0.62 15.40 0.13
C GLY A 129 1.81 15.60 -0.82
N ASP A 130 1.63 16.44 -1.83
CA ASP A 130 2.62 16.79 -2.85
C ASP A 130 3.83 17.56 -2.27
N GLY A 131 3.62 18.40 -1.26
CA GLY A 131 4.66 19.16 -0.56
C GLY A 131 5.68 18.33 0.23
N ARG A 132 5.56 16.99 0.26
CA ARG A 132 6.47 16.09 0.97
C ARG A 132 7.24 15.13 0.07
N GLY A 133 7.34 15.43 -1.24
CA GLY A 133 8.20 14.69 -2.18
C GLY A 133 9.62 14.45 -1.64
N HIS A 134 10.18 15.40 -0.89
CA HIS A 134 11.50 15.25 -0.23
C HIS A 134 11.61 14.06 0.74
N TYR A 135 10.52 13.64 1.41
CA TYR A 135 10.54 12.43 2.24
C TYR A 135 10.66 11.16 1.41
N VAL A 136 10.07 11.16 0.20
CA VAL A 136 10.19 10.08 -0.78
C VAL A 136 11.58 10.12 -1.42
N ALA A 137 12.09 11.30 -1.80
CA ALA A 137 13.43 11.49 -2.35
C ALA A 137 14.54 10.99 -1.39
N ARG A 138 14.38 11.20 -0.08
CA ARG A 138 15.32 10.70 0.95
C ARG A 138 15.44 9.17 0.99
N VAL A 139 14.46 8.45 0.43
CA VAL A 139 14.48 6.98 0.30
C VAL A 139 15.33 6.53 -0.89
N TYR A 140 15.42 7.32 -1.97
CA TYR A 140 16.26 7.01 -3.16
C TYR A 140 17.68 7.52 -3.03
N ASN A 141 17.88 8.66 -2.37
CA ASN A 141 19.23 9.23 -2.21
C ASN A 141 20.14 8.38 -1.31
N LYS A 142 19.65 7.27 -0.74
CA LYS A 142 20.47 6.27 -0.05
C LYS A 142 20.95 5.10 -0.93
N GLN A 143 20.52 5.01 -2.18
CA GLN A 143 21.02 4.00 -3.13
C GLN A 143 22.01 4.59 -4.16
N CYS A 144 22.35 5.87 -4.06
CA CYS A 144 23.33 6.53 -4.94
C CYS A 144 24.57 7.06 -4.20
N SER A 145 24.84 6.54 -3.01
CA SER A 145 26.03 6.89 -2.23
C SER A 145 26.52 5.66 -1.47
N ASP A 146 27.05 4.71 -2.22
CA ASP A 146 28.10 3.81 -1.74
C ASP A 146 29.20 3.90 -2.83
N ASP A 147 30.17 4.79 -2.58
CA ASP A 147 31.53 4.72 -3.16
C ASP A 147 32.30 3.60 -2.44
#